data_AF-A0A524IDE1-F1
#
_entry.id   AF-A0A524IDE1-F1
#
_cell.length_a   1.000
_cell.length_b   1.000
_cell.length_c   1.000
_cell.angle_alpha   90.00
_cell.angle_beta   90.00
_cell.angle_gamma   90.00
#
_symmetry.space_group_name_H-M   'P 1'
#
loop_
_entity.id
_entity.type
_entity.pdbx_description
1 polymer ?
#
loop_
_entity_poly.entity_id
_entity_poly.type
_entity_poly.pdbx_seq_one_letter_code
_entity_poly.pdbx_strand_id
1 'polypeptide(L)' 'MSALPNPKPILAITMGDPAGIGPEIIVKALQLPKVWQVCRPLIIGSRPVLEQTI' A
#
# COMPACT_ATOMS: atom_id res chain seq x y z
N MET A 1 19.82 20.81 18.55
CA MET A 1 19.79 19.74 17.53
C MET A 1 18.34 19.36 17.30
N SER A 2 17.74 19.82 16.19
CA SER A 2 16.41 19.34 15.81
C SER A 2 16.54 17.91 15.30
N ALA A 3 15.75 16.99 15.83
CA ALA A 3 15.65 15.64 15.29
C ALA A 3 15.23 15.75 13.82
N LEU A 4 15.96 15.08 12.93
CA LEU A 4 15.50 14.90 11.56
C LEU A 4 14.12 14.22 11.60
N PRO A 5 13.15 14.63 10.76
CA PRO A 5 11.84 14.00 10.77
C PRO A 5 12.01 12.50 10.57
N ASN A 6 11.51 11.71 11.53
CA ASN A 6 11.61 10.27 11.46
C ASN A 6 10.85 9.82 10.19
N PRO A 7 11.47 9.06 9.28
CA PRO A 7 10.82 8.69 8.04
C PRO A 7 9.54 7.91 8.35
N LYS A 8 8.48 8.16 7.58
CA LYS A 8 7.20 7.45 7.73
C LYS A 8 7.43 5.93 7.77
N PRO A 9 6.71 5.18 8.62
CA PRO A 9 6.92 3.76 8.76
C PRO A 9 6.67 3.04 7.44
N ILE A 10 7.46 2.00 7.15
CA ILE A 10 7.16 1.07 6.07
C ILE A 10 6.09 0.11 6.58
N LEU A 11 4.95 0.05 5.92
CA LEU A 11 3.86 -0.86 6.27
C LEU A 11 3.79 -1.96 5.21
N ALA A 12 4.19 -3.17 5.58
CA ALA A 12 3.98 -4.35 4.74
C ALA A 12 2.48 -4.71 4.74
N ILE A 13 1.91 -4.83 3.54
CA ILE A 13 0.50 -5.17 3.32
C ILE A 13 0.49 -6.41 2.43
N THR A 14 -0.01 -7.54 2.96
CA THR A 14 -0.23 -8.74 2.17
C THR A 14 -1.46 -8.57 1.28
N MET A 15 -1.36 -8.93 -0.01
CA MET A 15 -2.46 -8.80 -0.97
C MET A 15 -3.69 -9.67 -0.62
N GLY A 16 -3.46 -10.78 0.07
CA GLY A 16 -4.48 -11.79 0.33
C GLY A 16 -4.73 -12.67 -0.90
N ASP A 17 -5.95 -13.21 -1.01
CA ASP A 17 -6.38 -14.02 -2.14
C ASP A 17 -6.55 -13.16 -3.41
N PRO A 18 -5.83 -13.47 -4.51
CA PRO A 18 -6.00 -12.79 -5.80
C PRO A 18 -7.43 -12.80 -6.36
N ALA A 19 -8.24 -13.81 -6.05
CA ALA A 19 -9.61 -13.93 -6.51
C ALA A 19 -10.61 -13.18 -5.62
N GLY A 20 -10.17 -12.66 -4.47
CA GLY A 20 -10.97 -11.83 -3.59
C GLY A 20 -10.91 -10.34 -3.97
N ILE A 21 -11.50 -9.50 -3.12
CA ILE A 21 -11.55 -8.04 -3.32
C ILE A 21 -10.30 -7.30 -2.79
N GLY A 22 -9.36 -8.00 -2.15
CA GLY A 22 -8.15 -7.43 -1.56
C GLY A 22 -7.31 -6.59 -2.52
N PRO A 23 -6.98 -7.09 -3.74
CA PRO A 23 -6.29 -6.31 -4.76
C PRO A 23 -6.96 -4.97 -5.09
N GLU A 24 -8.29 -4.97 -5.26
CA GLU A 24 -9.07 -3.77 -5.55
C GLU A 24 -9.01 -2.73 -4.43
N ILE A 25 -9.15 -3.19 -3.18
CA ILE A 25 -9.07 -2.31 -2.01
C ILE A 25 -7.67 -1.69 -1.92
N ILE A 26 -6.62 -2.47 -2.18
CA ILE A 26 -5.23 -1.99 -2.16
C ILE A 26 -5.03 -0.88 -3.20
N VAL A 27 -5.39 -1.11 -4.45
CA VAL A 27 -5.21 -0.12 -5.53
C VAL A 27 -5.98 1.17 -5.21
N LYS A 28 -7.23 1.07 -4.77
CA LYS A 28 -8.05 2.23 -4.37
C LYS A 28 -7.46 2.98 -3.17
N ALA A 29 -6.98 2.26 -2.15
CA ALA A 29 -6.38 2.89 -0.98
C ALA A 29 -5.09 3.66 -1.33
N LEU A 30 -4.27 3.13 -2.23
CA LEU A 30 -3.02 3.77 -2.66
C LEU A 30 -3.24 5.07 -3.46
N GLN A 31 -4.44 5.31 -3.98
CA GLN A 31 -4.83 6.57 -4.62
C GLN A 31 -5.16 7.69 -3.61
N LEU A 32 -5.36 7.35 -2.32
CA LEU A 32 -5.70 8.32 -1.28
C LEU A 32 -4.43 9.01 -0.74
N PRO A 33 -4.29 10.35 -0.83
CA PRO A 33 -3.13 11.07 -0.30
C PRO A 33 -2.90 10.83 1.20
N LYS A 34 -3.98 10.61 1.95
CA LYS A 34 -3.94 10.32 3.39
C LYS A 34 -3.14 9.06 3.73
N VAL A 35 -3.13 8.05 2.85
CA VAL A 35 -2.33 6.82 3.08
C VAL A 35 -0.84 7.14 3.05
N TRP A 36 -0.39 7.87 2.03
CA TRP A 36 1.00 8.32 1.92
C TRP A 36 1.39 9.36 2.98
N GLN A 37 0.43 10.03 3.62
CA GLN A 37 0.68 10.92 4.76
C GLN A 37 1.04 10.16 6.03
N VAL A 38 0.54 8.93 6.21
CA VAL A 38 0.72 8.15 7.44
C VAL A 38 1.78 7.05 7.32
N CYS A 39 2.00 6.48 6.13
CA CYS A 39 2.97 5.40 5.95
C CYS A 39 3.60 5.37 4.55
N ARG A 40 4.59 4.48 4.37
CA ARG A 40 5.14 4.05 3.09
C ARG A 40 4.68 2.60 2.85
N PRO A 41 3.61 2.37 2.08
CA PRO A 41 3.07 1.04 1.88
C PRO A 41 4.00 0.17 1.02
N LEU A 42 4.19 -1.09 1.43
CA LEU A 42 4.89 -2.13 0.69
C LEU A 42 3.91 -3.29 0.47
N ILE A 43 3.49 -3.51 -0.78
CA ILE A 43 2.56 -4.60 -1.10
C ILE A 43 3.33 -5.89 -1.33
N ILE A 44 2.94 -6.96 -0.63
CA ILE A 44 3.46 -8.32 -0.78
C ILE A 44 2.37 -9.14 -1.47
N GLY A 45 2.56 -9.46 -2.75
CA GLY A 45 1.57 -10.15 -3.57
C GLY A 45 1.97 -10.25 -5.04
N SER A 46 1.00 -10.55 -5.90
CA SER A 46 1.21 -10.72 -7.34
C SER A 46 1.07 -9.39 -8.07
N ARG A 47 2.17 -8.94 -8.70
CA ARG A 47 2.17 -7.71 -9.51
C ARG A 47 1.17 -7.75 -10.68
N PRO A 48 1.09 -8.82 -11.50
CA PRO A 48 0.10 -8.88 -12.58
C PRO A 48 -1.35 -8.73 -12.11
N VAL A 49 -1.68 -9.25 -10.92
CA VAL A 49 -3.03 -9.14 -10.35
C VAL A 49 -3.35 -7.67 -10.02
N LEU A 50 -2.40 -6.95 -9.40
CA LEU A 50 -2.56 -5.54 -9.07
C LEU A 50 -2.61 -4.65 -10.32
N GLU A 51 -1.86 -4.98 -11.38
CA GLU A 51 -1.84 -4.22 -12.65
C GLU A 51 -3.11 -4.43 -13.48
N GLN A 52 -3.80 -5.57 -13.32
CA GLN A 52 -5.09 -5.86 -13.95
C GLN A 52 -6.28 -5.31 -13.15
N THR A 53 -6.02 -4.76 -11.97
CA THR A 53 -7.04 -4.18 -11.10
C THR A 53 -7.30 -2.71 -11.51
N ILE A 54 -8.58 -2.32 -11.51
CA ILE A 54 -9.15 -1.01 -11.91
C ILE A 54 -8.44 0.25 -11.38
#